data_AF-A0A968YVM8-F1
#
_entry.id   AF-A0A968YVM8-F1
#
_cell.length_a   1.000
_cell.length_b   1.000
_cell.length_c   1.000
_cell.angle_alpha   90.00
_cell.angle_beta   90.00
_cell.angle_gamma   90.00
#
_symmetry.space_group_name_H-M   'P 1'
#
loop_
_entity.id
_entity.type
_entity.pdbx_description
1 polymer ?
#
loop_
_entity_poly.entity_id
_entity_poly.type
_entity_poly.pdbx_seq_one_letter_code
_entity_poly.pdbx_strand_id
1 'polypeptide(L)'
;IEDDLEGQLPPENQQQLQLLRDRVKWMESMINSLLAYARTGRQEVPLETFNVAELLSEIIDSLAPPQSFSIEIEQPMPTLTTKRLLLGQVFANLIGNAIKHHTSVEGHLNIWAIEQQDFYEFRVKDDGPGIAPEYHAKIFEIFQSLKPQDDGGNTGVGLAIVKRLSKWRREQFV
;
A
#
# COMPACT_ATOMS: atom_id res chain seq x y z
N ILE A 1 2.65 34.47 -0.60
CA ILE A 1 2.05 34.50 -1.95
C ILE A 1 0.62 33.95 -1.92
N GLU A 2 0.31 32.94 -1.09
CA GLU A 2 -1.06 32.40 -0.98
C GLU A 2 -2.06 33.28 -0.21
N ASP A 3 -1.62 34.12 0.74
CA ASP A 3 -2.54 34.96 1.52
C ASP A 3 -3.10 36.19 0.77
N ASP A 4 -2.61 36.52 -0.43
CA ASP A 4 -3.01 37.73 -1.17
C ASP A 4 -4.07 37.49 -2.26
N LEU A 5 -4.44 36.22 -2.53
CA LEU A 5 -5.28 35.86 -3.70
C LEU A 5 -6.54 35.06 -3.34
N GLU A 6 -6.83 34.85 -2.05
CA GLU A 6 -8.11 34.27 -1.61
C GLU A 6 -9.26 35.25 -1.93
N GLY A 7 -10.02 34.93 -2.98
CA GLY A 7 -11.24 35.66 -3.38
C GLY A 7 -11.19 36.41 -4.71
N GLN A 8 -10.05 36.42 -5.42
CA GLN A 8 -9.93 37.14 -6.72
C GLN A 8 -9.96 36.24 -7.98
N LEU A 9 -10.03 34.92 -7.80
CA LEU A 9 -10.04 33.96 -8.90
C LEU A 9 -11.46 33.43 -9.15
N PRO A 10 -11.96 33.47 -10.41
CA PRO A 10 -13.22 32.82 -10.78
C PRO A 10 -13.22 31.34 -10.33
N PRO A 11 -14.38 30.77 -9.95
CA PRO A 11 -14.47 29.39 -9.44
C PRO A 11 -13.91 28.34 -10.42
N GLU A 12 -13.98 28.59 -11.73
CA GLU A 12 -13.33 27.75 -12.76
C GLU A 12 -11.81 27.73 -12.64
N ASN A 13 -11.18 28.86 -12.31
CA ASN A 13 -9.72 28.96 -12.13
C ASN A 13 -9.28 28.26 -10.83
N GLN A 14 -10.11 28.30 -9.78
CA GLN A 14 -9.84 27.58 -8.53
C GLN A 14 -9.90 26.06 -8.73
N GLN A 15 -10.88 25.56 -9.50
CA GLN A 15 -10.95 24.14 -9.87
C GLN A 15 -9.75 23.69 -10.72
N GLN A 16 -9.33 24.50 -11.69
CA GLN A 16 -8.14 24.19 -12.49
C GLN A 16 -6.85 24.17 -11.66
N LEU A 17 -6.69 25.10 -10.71
CA LEU A 17 -5.55 25.10 -9.78
C LEU A 17 -5.56 23.90 -8.85
N GLN A 18 -6.73 23.48 -8.36
CA GLN A 18 -6.88 22.28 -7.55
C GLN A 18 -6.48 21.02 -8.33
N LEU A 19 -6.99 20.87 -9.56
CA LEU A 19 -6.63 19.77 -10.45
C LEU A 19 -5.11 19.73 -10.73
N LEU A 20 -4.49 20.88 -10.97
CA LEU A 20 -3.04 20.98 -11.17
C LEU A 20 -2.26 20.57 -9.93
N ARG A 21 -2.68 21.00 -8.73
CA ARG A 21 -2.07 20.60 -7.45
C ARG A 21 -2.15 19.10 -7.24
N ASP A 22 -3.31 18.51 -7.50
CA ASP A 22 -3.52 17.07 -7.34
C ASP A 22 -2.67 16.27 -8.33
N ARG A 23 -2.51 16.77 -9.57
CA ARG A 23 -1.58 16.20 -10.56
C ARG A 23 -0.12 16.28 -10.13
N VAL A 24 0.33 17.38 -9.53
CA VAL A 24 1.70 17.52 -9.03
C VAL A 24 1.96 16.53 -7.89
N LYS A 25 1.06 16.44 -6.91
CA LYS A 25 1.14 15.46 -5.82
C LYS A 25 1.18 14.02 -6.35
N TRP A 26 0.39 13.73 -7.37
CA TRP A 26 0.39 12.44 -8.03
C TRP A 26 1.73 12.14 -8.72
N MET A 27 2.30 13.11 -9.46
CA MET A 27 3.63 12.96 -10.07
C MET A 27 4.73 12.74 -9.04
N GLU A 28 4.70 13.45 -7.92
CA GLU A 28 5.64 13.23 -6.81
C GLU A 28 5.52 11.82 -6.24
N SER A 29 4.28 11.35 -6.02
CA SER A 29 4.02 9.99 -5.56
C SER A 29 4.53 8.92 -6.54
N MET A 30 4.35 9.15 -7.84
CA MET A 30 4.90 8.26 -8.88
C MET A 30 6.42 8.23 -8.90
N ILE A 31 7.09 9.39 -8.81
CA ILE A 31 8.55 9.50 -8.75
C ILE A 31 9.07 8.74 -7.53
N ASN A 32 8.46 8.95 -6.37
CA ASN A 32 8.82 8.25 -5.14
C ASN A 32 8.62 6.74 -5.25
N SER A 33 7.51 6.31 -5.86
CA SER A 33 7.22 4.90 -6.09
C SER A 33 8.22 4.26 -7.07
N LEU A 34 8.61 4.97 -8.13
CA LEU A 34 9.62 4.51 -9.08
C LEU A 34 11.00 4.42 -8.44
N LEU A 35 11.38 5.42 -7.62
CA LEU A 35 12.62 5.40 -6.85
C LEU A 35 12.65 4.24 -5.85
N ALA A 36 11.54 3.98 -5.16
CA ALA A 36 11.39 2.83 -4.28
C ALA A 36 11.60 1.53 -5.06
N TYR A 37 10.89 1.36 -6.19
CA TYR A 37 11.07 0.19 -7.06
C TYR A 37 12.51 0.03 -7.57
N ALA A 38 13.17 1.12 -8.01
CA ALA A 38 14.56 1.07 -8.46
C ALA A 38 15.52 0.64 -7.34
N ARG A 39 15.28 1.09 -6.10
CA ARG A 39 16.09 0.76 -4.91
C ARG A 39 15.94 -0.70 -4.47
N THR A 40 14.77 -1.32 -4.66
CA THR A 40 14.53 -2.73 -4.27
C THR A 40 15.53 -3.73 -4.87
N GLY A 41 16.21 -3.38 -5.98
CA GLY A 41 17.18 -4.26 -6.63
C GLY A 41 18.67 -3.91 -6.42
N ARG A 42 18.99 -2.77 -5.79
CA ARG A 42 20.37 -2.22 -5.80
C ARG A 42 20.96 -1.87 -4.43
N GLN A 43 20.15 -1.81 -3.37
CA GLN A 43 20.67 -1.48 -2.03
C GLN A 43 21.04 -2.73 -1.22
N GLU A 44 22.23 -2.69 -0.61
CA GLU A 44 22.56 -3.50 0.56
C GLU A 44 21.70 -3.03 1.74
N VAL A 45 20.46 -3.50 1.77
CA VAL A 45 19.61 -3.32 2.94
C VAL A 45 20.10 -4.29 4.03
N PRO A 46 20.41 -3.81 5.24
CA PRO A 46 20.91 -4.66 6.31
C PRO A 46 19.86 -5.69 6.74
N LEU A 47 20.35 -6.79 7.30
CA LEU A 47 19.51 -7.75 8.01
C LEU A 47 19.31 -7.23 9.43
N GLU A 48 18.06 -7.26 9.88
CA GLU A 48 17.66 -6.87 11.23
C GLU A 48 16.85 -8.02 11.84
N THR A 49 17.01 -8.24 13.14
CA THR A 49 16.17 -9.15 13.92
C THR A 49 15.07 -8.33 14.58
N PHE A 50 13.80 -8.63 14.30
CA PHE A 50 12.67 -7.86 14.80
C PHE A 50 11.42 -8.74 14.94
N ASN A 51 10.49 -8.34 15.81
CA ASN A 51 9.18 -8.96 15.92
C ASN A 51 8.25 -8.45 14.80
N VAL A 52 7.61 -9.36 14.06
CA VAL A 52 6.75 -8.96 12.93
C VAL A 52 5.47 -8.24 13.40
N ALA A 53 4.92 -8.56 14.57
CA ALA A 53 3.77 -7.84 15.11
C ALA A 53 4.10 -6.37 15.41
N GLU A 54 5.28 -6.08 15.95
CA GLU A 54 5.73 -4.71 16.20
C GLU A 54 5.86 -3.91 14.90
N LEU A 55 6.47 -4.51 13.86
CA LEU A 55 6.56 -3.90 12.54
C LEU A 55 5.17 -3.60 11.95
N LEU A 56 4.22 -4.54 12.08
CA LEU A 56 2.84 -4.34 11.59
C LEU A 56 2.14 -3.19 12.33
N SER A 57 2.28 -3.11 13.66
CA SER A 57 1.73 -2.01 14.44
C SER A 57 2.30 -0.65 14.01
N GLU A 58 3.62 -0.54 13.84
CA GLU A 58 4.27 0.70 13.33
C GLU A 58 3.69 1.13 11.98
N ILE A 59 3.45 0.17 11.09
CA ILE A 59 2.90 0.42 9.76
C ILE A 59 1.44 0.87 9.84
N ILE A 60 0.63 0.21 10.67
CA ILE A 60 -0.78 0.56 10.87
C ILE A 60 -0.89 1.97 11.44
N ASP A 61 -0.09 2.30 12.46
CA ASP A 61 -0.03 3.64 13.06
C ASP A 61 0.37 4.69 12.01
N SER A 62 1.36 4.39 11.17
CA SER A 62 1.79 5.29 10.10
C SER A 62 0.75 5.46 8.99
N LEU A 63 -0.06 4.45 8.71
CA LEU A 63 -1.13 4.51 7.70
C LEU A 63 -2.37 5.25 8.22
N ALA A 64 -2.53 5.35 9.55
CA ALA A 64 -3.63 6.03 10.21
C ALA A 64 -5.00 5.66 9.61
N PRO A 65 -5.40 4.37 9.67
CA PRO A 65 -6.67 3.91 9.13
C PRO A 65 -7.85 4.69 9.73
N PRO A 66 -8.98 4.83 9.01
CA PRO A 66 -10.20 5.39 9.57
C PRO A 66 -10.63 4.63 10.83
N GLN A 67 -11.25 5.31 11.79
CA GLN A 67 -11.73 4.67 13.03
C GLN A 67 -12.71 3.51 12.80
N SER A 68 -13.43 3.52 11.67
CA SER A 68 -14.36 2.47 11.26
C SER A 68 -13.67 1.26 10.61
N PHE A 69 -12.35 1.28 10.47
CA PHE A 69 -11.58 0.20 9.85
C PHE A 69 -10.87 -0.60 10.94
N SER A 70 -11.38 -1.80 11.22
CA SER A 70 -10.83 -2.73 12.19
C SER A 70 -9.68 -3.53 11.59
N ILE A 71 -8.52 -3.51 12.25
CA ILE A 71 -7.34 -4.28 11.83
C ILE A 71 -6.95 -5.22 12.97
N GLU A 72 -6.99 -6.52 12.71
CA GLU A 72 -6.64 -7.57 13.65
C GLU A 72 -5.33 -8.25 13.21
N ILE A 73 -4.36 -8.29 14.14
CA ILE A 73 -3.10 -9.04 13.98
C ILE A 73 -3.24 -10.32 14.81
N GLU A 74 -3.48 -11.45 14.16
CA GLU A 74 -3.56 -12.74 14.84
C GLU A 74 -2.19 -13.18 15.36
N GLN A 75 -2.20 -13.79 16.54
CA GLN A 75 -1.01 -14.38 17.17
C GLN A 75 -1.00 -15.89 16.98
N PRO A 76 0.18 -16.53 16.92
CA PRO A 76 1.51 -15.94 17.10
C PRO A 76 2.08 -15.29 15.82
N MET A 77 2.82 -14.20 16.01
CA MET A 77 3.68 -13.62 14.96
C MET A 77 5.16 -13.95 15.18
N PRO A 78 5.93 -14.25 14.12
CA PRO A 78 7.32 -14.66 14.25
C PRO A 78 8.26 -13.48 14.54
N THR A 79 9.40 -13.77 15.16
CA THR A 79 10.58 -12.90 15.13
C THR A 79 11.46 -13.34 13.97
N LEU A 80 11.79 -12.43 13.05
CA LEU A 80 12.57 -12.75 11.86
C LEU A 80 13.89 -11.98 11.83
N THR A 81 14.92 -12.60 11.26
CA THR A 81 16.16 -11.94 10.84
C THR A 81 16.15 -11.76 9.34
N THR A 82 15.73 -10.58 8.86
CA THR A 82 15.60 -10.29 7.43
C THR A 82 15.71 -8.79 7.15
N LYS A 83 15.54 -8.39 5.90
CA LYS A 83 15.52 -6.98 5.48
C LYS A 83 14.22 -6.31 5.94
N ARG A 84 14.19 -5.83 7.19
CA ARG A 84 13.01 -5.19 7.83
C ARG A 84 12.35 -4.14 6.94
N LEU A 85 13.16 -3.26 6.34
CA LEU A 85 12.67 -2.22 5.43
C LEU A 85 11.89 -2.78 4.23
N LEU A 86 12.39 -3.85 3.60
CA LEU A 86 11.73 -4.44 2.43
C LEU A 86 10.45 -5.19 2.82
N LEU A 87 10.47 -5.90 3.95
CA LEU A 87 9.28 -6.57 4.46
C LEU A 87 8.20 -5.55 4.87
N GLY A 88 8.61 -4.46 5.54
CA GLY A 88 7.71 -3.37 5.90
C GLY A 88 7.08 -2.71 4.67
N GLN A 89 7.83 -2.53 3.59
CA GLN A 89 7.29 -2.03 2.33
C GLN A 89 6.23 -2.96 1.73
N VAL A 90 6.40 -4.28 1.83
CA VAL A 90 5.40 -5.26 1.38
C VAL A 90 4.11 -5.09 2.18
N PHE A 91 4.19 -5.07 3.52
CA PHE A 91 3.02 -4.92 4.37
C PHE A 91 2.33 -3.57 4.19
N ALA A 92 3.07 -2.46 4.15
CA ALA A 92 2.50 -1.13 3.93
C ALA A 92 1.72 -1.05 2.61
N ASN A 93 2.21 -1.70 1.55
CA ASN A 93 1.50 -1.76 0.28
C ASN A 93 0.22 -2.62 0.36
N LEU A 94 0.26 -3.76 1.03
CA LEU A 94 -0.91 -4.64 1.16
C LEU A 94 -1.99 -4.00 2.05
N ILE A 95 -1.62 -3.51 3.23
CA ILE A 95 -2.51 -2.88 4.19
C ILE A 95 -3.05 -1.57 3.62
N GLY A 96 -2.19 -0.73 3.03
CA GLY A 96 -2.61 0.52 2.40
C GLY A 96 -3.60 0.29 1.25
N ASN A 97 -3.40 -0.76 0.45
CA ASN A 97 -4.36 -1.13 -0.59
C ASN A 97 -5.71 -1.57 -0.01
N ALA A 98 -5.70 -2.39 1.05
CA ALA A 98 -6.93 -2.82 1.72
C ALA A 98 -7.75 -1.62 2.23
N ILE A 99 -7.10 -0.69 2.95
CA ILE A 99 -7.77 0.51 3.48
C ILE A 99 -8.30 1.40 2.35
N LYS A 100 -7.48 1.65 1.32
CA LYS A 100 -7.79 2.59 0.26
C LYS A 100 -8.85 2.11 -0.72
N HIS A 101 -8.86 0.81 -1.02
CA HIS A 101 -9.77 0.23 -2.01
C HIS A 101 -11.06 -0.32 -1.39
N HIS A 102 -11.20 -0.19 -0.08
CA HIS A 102 -12.44 -0.54 0.60
C HIS A 102 -13.58 0.38 0.18
N THR A 103 -14.77 -0.20 -0.01
CA THR A 103 -15.96 0.53 -0.48
C THR A 103 -17.03 0.69 0.59
N SER A 104 -16.92 -0.05 1.70
CA SER A 104 -17.83 0.06 2.85
C SER A 104 -17.33 1.11 3.84
N VAL A 105 -18.26 1.66 4.63
CA VAL A 105 -17.94 2.58 5.74
C VAL A 105 -17.14 1.86 6.82
N GLU A 106 -17.49 0.60 7.08
CA GLU A 106 -16.80 -0.29 8.00
C GLU A 106 -15.99 -1.32 7.22
N GLY A 107 -14.75 -1.54 7.63
CA GLY A 107 -13.87 -2.52 7.01
C GLY A 107 -13.12 -3.35 8.03
N HIS A 108 -12.79 -4.57 7.63
CA HIS A 108 -12.11 -5.55 8.45
C HIS A 108 -10.91 -6.08 7.70
N LEU A 109 -9.74 -5.96 8.33
CA LEU A 109 -8.49 -6.51 7.82
C LEU A 109 -7.91 -7.47 8.86
N ASN A 110 -7.67 -8.70 8.45
CA ASN A 110 -7.07 -9.72 9.28
C ASN A 110 -5.68 -10.07 8.71
N ILE A 111 -4.68 -10.09 9.59
CA ILE A 111 -3.29 -10.40 9.27
C ILE A 111 -2.79 -11.53 10.17
N TRP A 112 -2.28 -12.60 9.55
CA TRP A 112 -1.72 -13.74 10.29
C TRP A 112 -0.53 -14.35 9.55
N ALA A 113 0.24 -15.15 10.28
CA ALA A 113 1.40 -15.87 9.75
C ALA A 113 1.20 -17.38 9.93
N ILE A 114 1.63 -18.14 8.93
CA ILE A 114 1.71 -19.59 8.98
C ILE A 114 3.17 -19.98 8.79
N GLU A 115 3.73 -20.68 9.78
CA GLU A 115 5.05 -21.27 9.67
C GLU A 115 5.00 -22.46 8.71
N GLN A 116 5.88 -22.44 7.70
CA GLN A 116 6.11 -23.54 6.78
C GLN A 116 7.54 -24.05 6.96
N GLN A 117 7.89 -25.18 6.34
CA GLN A 117 9.20 -25.82 6.52
C GLN A 117 10.39 -24.89 6.26
N ASP A 118 10.33 -24.08 5.19
CA ASP A 118 11.45 -23.24 4.74
C ASP A 118 11.13 -21.74 4.72
N PHE A 119 9.91 -21.34 5.04
CA PHE A 119 9.45 -19.95 4.93
C PHE A 119 8.27 -19.67 5.86
N TYR A 120 7.97 -18.39 6.05
CA TYR A 120 6.70 -17.96 6.64
C TYR A 120 5.76 -17.48 5.55
N GLU A 121 4.53 -17.97 5.60
CA GLU A 121 3.44 -17.49 4.77
C GLU A 121 2.65 -16.43 5.54
N PHE A 122 2.77 -15.18 5.11
CA PHE A 122 1.97 -14.09 5.64
C PHE A 122 0.70 -13.92 4.81
N ARG A 123 -0.44 -13.84 5.49
CA ARG A 123 -1.75 -13.63 4.90
C ARG A 123 -2.31 -12.31 5.37
N VAL A 124 -2.86 -11.56 4.42
CA VAL A 124 -3.51 -10.27 4.63
C VAL A 124 -4.85 -10.37 3.92
N LYS A 125 -5.94 -10.42 4.69
CA LYS A 125 -7.30 -10.60 4.18
C LYS A 125 -8.16 -9.39 4.55
N ASP A 126 -8.67 -8.69 3.55
CA ASP A 126 -9.72 -7.69 3.70
C ASP A 126 -11.12 -8.27 3.37
N ASP A 127 -12.17 -7.62 3.85
CA ASP A 127 -13.57 -7.87 3.49
C ASP A 127 -14.06 -6.95 2.36
N GLY A 128 -13.14 -6.40 1.56
CA GLY A 128 -13.44 -5.50 0.47
C GLY A 128 -14.03 -6.19 -0.76
N PRO A 129 -14.28 -5.44 -1.84
CA PRO A 129 -14.94 -5.94 -3.05
C PRO A 129 -14.11 -6.98 -3.84
N GLY A 130 -12.86 -7.23 -3.40
CA GLY A 130 -11.91 -8.05 -4.13
C GLY A 130 -11.49 -7.46 -5.46
N ILE A 131 -10.77 -8.26 -6.25
CA ILE A 131 -10.28 -7.88 -7.58
C ILE A 131 -10.86 -8.88 -8.59
N ALA A 132 -11.47 -8.38 -9.67
CA ALA A 132 -12.04 -9.27 -10.69
C ALA A 132 -10.97 -10.12 -11.42
N PRO A 133 -11.27 -11.38 -11.78
CA PRO A 133 -10.32 -12.32 -12.38
C PRO A 133 -9.49 -11.80 -13.55
N GLU A 134 -10.09 -11.05 -14.45
CA GLU A 134 -9.41 -10.50 -15.63
C GLU A 134 -8.27 -9.51 -15.31
N TYR A 135 -8.23 -8.98 -14.09
CA TYR A 135 -7.23 -8.00 -13.67
C TYR A 135 -6.09 -8.58 -12.85
N HIS A 136 -6.14 -9.87 -12.51
CA HIS A 136 -5.19 -10.51 -11.59
C HIS A 136 -3.74 -10.50 -12.07
N ALA A 137 -3.50 -10.60 -13.37
CA ALA A 137 -2.15 -10.47 -13.92
C ALA A 137 -1.71 -9.00 -14.01
N LYS A 138 -2.66 -8.12 -14.36
CA LYS A 138 -2.43 -6.70 -14.68
C LYS A 138 -2.12 -5.87 -13.44
N ILE A 139 -2.71 -6.17 -12.28
CA ILE A 139 -2.51 -5.41 -11.05
C ILE A 139 -1.06 -5.41 -10.53
N PHE A 140 -0.23 -6.33 -11.04
CA PHE A 140 1.20 -6.42 -10.71
C PHE A 140 2.11 -5.73 -11.73
N GLU A 141 1.56 -5.25 -12.84
CA GLU A 141 2.31 -4.44 -13.78
C GLU A 141 2.45 -3.02 -13.24
N ILE A 142 3.63 -2.44 -13.43
CA ILE A 142 3.94 -1.09 -12.97
C ILE A 142 2.98 -0.12 -13.69
N PHE A 143 2.39 0.81 -12.93
CA PHE A 143 1.45 1.84 -13.39
C PHE A 143 0.04 1.35 -13.77
N GLN A 144 -0.33 0.11 -13.43
CA GLN A 144 -1.72 -0.34 -13.59
C GLN A 144 -2.56 0.00 -12.35
N SER A 145 -3.73 0.61 -12.57
CA SER A 145 -4.75 0.89 -11.57
C SER A 145 -6.13 0.56 -12.14
N LEU A 146 -7.02 -0.01 -11.32
CA LEU A 146 -8.38 -0.36 -11.72
C LEU A 146 -9.34 0.84 -11.77
N LYS A 147 -8.97 1.94 -11.11
CA LYS A 147 -9.71 3.21 -11.14
C LYS A 147 -8.93 4.27 -11.94
N PRO A 148 -9.62 5.22 -12.60
CA PRO A 148 -9.01 6.34 -13.31
C PRO A 148 -7.98 7.08 -12.44
N GLN A 149 -6.92 7.56 -13.08
CA GLN A 149 -5.71 8.14 -12.48
C GLN A 149 -5.92 9.47 -11.72
N ASP A 150 -7.14 9.99 -11.65
CA ASP A 150 -7.44 11.30 -11.05
C ASP A 150 -7.56 11.27 -9.51
N ASP A 151 -7.63 10.09 -8.89
CA ASP A 151 -7.66 9.97 -7.42
C ASP A 151 -6.24 9.86 -6.84
N GLY A 152 -5.47 10.96 -6.93
CA GLY A 152 -4.33 11.45 -6.13
C GLY A 152 -3.30 10.53 -5.42
N GLY A 153 -3.42 9.21 -5.45
CA GLY A 153 -2.65 8.29 -4.60
C GLY A 153 -2.52 6.88 -5.14
N ASN A 154 -2.98 6.55 -6.35
CA ASN A 154 -2.73 5.22 -6.96
C ASN A 154 -1.61 5.30 -7.99
N THR A 155 -0.39 4.95 -7.58
CA THR A 155 0.76 4.91 -8.48
C THR A 155 0.82 3.62 -9.29
N GLY A 156 0.07 2.58 -8.89
CA GLY A 156 0.09 1.26 -9.54
C GLY A 156 1.42 0.51 -9.36
N VAL A 157 2.28 0.95 -8.42
CA VAL A 157 3.61 0.35 -8.19
C VAL A 157 3.62 -0.59 -6.98
N GLY A 158 2.73 -0.40 -6.02
CA GLY A 158 2.74 -1.12 -4.74
C GLY A 158 2.71 -2.64 -4.88
N LEU A 159 1.78 -3.18 -5.67
CA LEU A 159 1.69 -4.63 -5.90
C LEU A 159 2.86 -5.16 -6.75
N ALA A 160 3.40 -4.35 -7.66
CA ALA A 160 4.62 -4.72 -8.40
C ALA A 160 5.83 -4.89 -7.46
N ILE A 161 5.92 -4.07 -6.40
CA ILE A 161 6.94 -4.22 -5.34
C ILE A 161 6.71 -5.52 -4.57
N VAL A 162 5.47 -5.82 -4.16
CA VAL A 162 5.13 -7.07 -3.47
C VAL A 162 5.59 -8.28 -4.28
N LYS A 163 5.21 -8.35 -5.56
CA LYS A 163 5.59 -9.46 -6.46
C LYS A 163 7.11 -9.59 -6.66
N ARG A 164 7.85 -8.49 -6.59
CA ARG A 164 9.31 -8.50 -6.73
C ARG A 164 10.02 -9.00 -5.47
N LEU A 165 9.49 -8.66 -4.30
CA LEU A 165 10.13 -8.92 -3.01
C LEU A 165 9.72 -10.24 -2.35
N SER A 166 8.57 -10.79 -2.70
CA SER A 166 8.05 -12.03 -2.11
C SER A 166 7.59 -13.05 -3.16
N LYS A 167 7.55 -14.32 -2.75
CA LYS A 167 6.91 -15.37 -3.53
C LYS A 167 5.41 -15.31 -3.29
N TRP A 168 4.69 -14.68 -4.22
CA TRP A 168 3.22 -14.56 -4.14
C TRP A 168 2.52 -15.88 -4.46
N ARG A 169 1.63 -16.35 -3.58
CA ARG A 169 0.67 -17.42 -3.85
C ARG A 169 -0.71 -16.99 -3.38
N ARG A 170 -1.71 -17.12 -4.26
CA ARG A 170 -3.11 -16.94 -3.89
C ARG A 170 -3.73 -18.30 -3.60
N GLU A 171 -3.50 -18.81 -2.40
CA GLU A 171 -4.33 -19.89 -1.89
C GLU A 171 -5.44 -19.27 -1.03
N GLN A 172 -6.61 -19.14 -1.66
CA GLN A 172 -7.94 -18.88 -1.07
C GLN A 172 -8.16 -17.56 -0.32
N PHE A 173 -8.62 -16.54 -1.06
CA PHE A 173 -9.48 -15.49 -0.50
C PHE A 173 -10.62 -15.21 -1.48
N VAL A 174 -11.77 -15.77 -1.14
CA VAL A 174 -13.12 -15.31 -1.54
C VAL A 174 -13.57 -14.32 -0.47
#